data_AF-A0A5A7MQM3-F1
#
_entry.id   AF-A0A5A7MQM3-F1
#
_cell.length_a   1.000
_cell.length_b   1.000
_cell.length_c   1.000
_cell.angle_alpha   90.00
_cell.angle_beta   90.00
_cell.angle_gamma   90.00
#
_symmetry.space_group_name_H-M   'P 1'
#
loop_
_entity.id
_entity.type
_entity.pdbx_description
1 polymer ?
#
loop_
_entity_poly.entity_id
_entity_poly.type
_entity_poly.pdbx_seq_one_letter_code
_entity_poly.pdbx_strand_id
1 'polypeptide(L)'
;MQNGNAIAMTQWVYSFGDGAAEGTRDMKNLLGGKGANLAEMSSIGLPVPPGFTITTEMCGWYYDHGGRIPIRLTNRFQRLFP
;
A
#
# COMPACT_ATOMS: atom_id res chain seq x y z
N MET A 1 2.69 20.52 24.20
CA MET A 1 3.81 20.38 23.24
C MET A 1 3.75 18.97 22.64
N GLN A 2 2.97 18.78 21.57
CA GLN A 2 3.04 17.56 20.77
C GLN A 2 3.73 17.96 19.47
N ASN A 3 4.96 17.48 19.31
CA ASN A 3 5.90 17.90 18.28
C ASN A 3 5.40 17.50 16.89
N GLY A 4 5.03 18.50 16.09
CA GLY A 4 4.51 18.36 14.73
C GLY A 4 5.55 17.97 13.68
N ASN A 5 6.37 16.94 13.91
CA ASN A 5 7.31 16.47 12.87
C ASN A 5 7.75 14.99 13.01
N ALA A 6 6.82 14.07 13.29
CA ALA A 6 7.12 12.62 13.26
C ALA A 6 6.04 11.75 12.58
N ILE A 7 5.01 12.34 11.95
CA ILE A 7 4.15 11.61 11.00
C ILE A 7 4.78 11.74 9.60
N ALA A 8 6.03 11.30 9.49
CA ALA A 8 6.77 11.27 8.25
C ALA A 8 6.19 10.17 7.34
N MET A 9 5.48 10.58 6.29
CA MET A 9 5.55 10.00 4.94
C MET A 9 5.40 8.47 4.75
N THR A 10 4.86 7.68 5.68
CA THR A 10 4.70 6.24 5.47
C THR A 10 3.68 5.97 4.35
N GLN A 11 4.15 5.43 3.23
CA GLN A 11 3.31 5.00 2.12
C GLN A 11 2.68 3.65 2.47
N TRP A 12 1.35 3.62 2.64
CA TRP A 12 0.62 2.39 2.96
C TRP A 12 -0.08 1.74 1.79
N VAL A 13 -0.14 2.39 0.63
CA VAL A 13 -0.82 1.88 -0.56
C VAL A 13 0.20 1.77 -1.69
N TYR A 14 0.24 0.59 -2.30
CA TYR A 14 1.10 0.26 -3.43
C TYR A 14 0.24 -0.25 -4.59
N SER A 15 0.17 0.51 -5.66
CA SER A 15 -0.60 0.18 -6.86
C SER A 15 0.13 -0.81 -7.77
N PHE A 16 -0.64 -1.61 -8.52
CA PHE A 16 -0.17 -2.47 -9.59
C PHE A 16 -1.22 -2.51 -10.70
N GLY A 17 -0.79 -2.74 -11.94
CA GLY A 17 -1.63 -2.87 -13.13
C GLY A 17 -0.98 -2.22 -14.33
N ASP A 18 -1.54 -2.48 -15.52
CA ASP A 18 -1.15 -1.83 -16.78
C ASP A 18 0.37 -1.90 -17.09
N GLY A 19 0.99 -3.05 -16.78
CA GLY A 19 2.41 -3.27 -17.01
C GLY A 19 3.34 -2.57 -15.99
N ALA A 20 2.79 -1.94 -14.95
CA ALA A 20 3.56 -1.23 -13.93
C ALA A 20 3.16 -1.65 -12.50
N ALA A 21 4.05 -1.40 -11.54
CA ALA A 21 3.77 -1.55 -10.12
C ALA A 21 4.65 -0.63 -9.28
N GLU A 22 4.12 -0.14 -8.15
CA GLU A 22 4.87 0.61 -7.13
C GLU A 22 5.66 -0.33 -6.19
N GLY A 23 5.35 -1.64 -6.22
CA GLY A 23 5.98 -2.67 -5.39
C GLY A 23 6.81 -3.67 -6.20
N THR A 24 7.55 -4.54 -5.52
CA THR A 24 8.35 -5.61 -6.15
C THR A 24 8.19 -6.94 -5.42
N ARG A 25 8.65 -8.04 -6.04
CA ARG A 25 8.65 -9.38 -5.43
C ARG A 25 9.40 -9.46 -4.10
N ASP A 26 10.39 -8.60 -3.86
CA ASP A 26 11.22 -8.63 -2.64
C ASP A 26 10.52 -8.00 -1.44
N MET A 27 9.45 -7.22 -1.67
CA MET A 27 8.68 -6.53 -0.64
C MET A 27 7.66 -7.45 0.06
N LYS A 28 7.92 -8.75 0.17
CA LYS A 28 6.99 -9.74 0.76
C LYS A 28 6.59 -9.44 2.19
N ASN A 29 7.52 -8.91 2.99
CA ASN A 29 7.23 -8.56 4.38
C ASN A 29 6.30 -7.35 4.48
N LEU A 30 6.40 -6.42 3.53
CA LEU A 30 5.60 -5.19 3.51
C LEU A 30 4.25 -5.38 2.79
N LEU A 31 4.22 -6.11 1.68
CA LEU A 31 3.04 -6.27 0.82
C LEU A 31 2.32 -7.61 1.03
N GLY A 32 2.91 -8.51 1.81
CA GLY A 32 2.50 -9.91 1.86
C GLY A 32 2.92 -10.68 0.60
N GLY A 33 2.87 -12.02 0.66
CA GLY A 33 3.29 -12.88 -0.45
C GLY A 33 2.43 -12.73 -1.72
N LYS A 34 1.12 -12.44 -1.57
CA LYS A 34 0.22 -12.22 -2.71
C LYS A 34 0.45 -10.86 -3.37
N GLY A 35 0.53 -9.78 -2.58
CA GLY A 35 0.74 -8.43 -3.09
C GLY A 35 2.08 -8.28 -3.80
N ALA A 36 3.15 -8.84 -3.23
CA ALA A 36 4.47 -8.85 -3.86
C ALA A 36 4.48 -9.64 -5.19
N ASN A 37 3.76 -10.77 -5.27
CA ASN A 37 3.66 -11.51 -6.53
C ASN A 37 2.79 -10.78 -7.56
N LEU A 38 1.68 -10.14 -7.17
CA LEU A 38 0.85 -9.37 -8.10
C LEU A 38 1.60 -8.17 -8.67
N ALA A 39 2.38 -7.48 -7.84
CA ALA A 39 3.27 -6.41 -8.28
C ALA A 39 4.29 -6.92 -9.30
N GLU A 40 4.96 -8.03 -9.01
CA GLU A 40 5.92 -8.66 -9.94
C GLU A 40 5.26 -9.05 -11.27
N MET A 41 4.11 -9.74 -11.22
CA MET A 41 3.35 -10.15 -12.40
C MET A 41 2.99 -8.94 -13.27
N SER A 42 2.56 -7.84 -12.65
CA SER A 42 2.27 -6.60 -13.36
C SER A 42 3.52 -5.99 -14.00
N SER A 43 4.64 -5.89 -13.25
CA SER A 43 5.89 -5.30 -13.74
C SER A 43 6.54 -6.06 -14.89
N ILE A 44 6.36 -7.38 -14.98
CA ILE A 44 6.84 -8.19 -16.12
C ILE A 44 5.87 -8.19 -17.31
N GLY A 45 4.78 -7.42 -17.25
CA GLY A 45 3.83 -7.25 -18.35
C GLY A 45 2.79 -8.35 -18.48
N LEU A 46 2.57 -9.19 -17.44
CA LEU A 46 1.43 -10.10 -17.46
C LEU A 46 0.12 -9.31 -17.32
N PRO A 47 -0.98 -9.76 -17.96
CA PRO A 47 -2.27 -9.11 -17.87
C PRO A 47 -2.88 -9.30 -16.48
N VAL A 48 -2.49 -8.44 -15.54
CA VAL A 48 -3.04 -8.35 -14.19
C VAL A 48 -4.03 -7.19 -14.15
N PRO A 49 -5.29 -7.41 -13.74
CA PRO A 49 -6.24 -6.31 -13.54
C PRO A 49 -5.68 -5.27 -12.56
N PRO A 50 -5.90 -3.97 -12.81
CA PRO A 50 -5.38 -2.91 -11.96
C PRO A 50 -5.93 -3.02 -10.54
N GLY A 51 -5.07 -2.75 -9.56
CA GLY A 51 -5.38 -2.87 -8.15
C GLY A 51 -4.31 -2.22 -7.26
N PHE A 52 -4.40 -2.51 -5.98
CA PHE A 52 -3.46 -2.01 -4.99
C PHE A 52 -3.31 -2.99 -3.83
N THR A 53 -2.20 -2.87 -3.11
CA THR A 53 -1.93 -3.58 -1.85
C THR A 53 -1.83 -2.58 -0.72
N ILE A 54 -2.51 -2.86 0.39
CA ILE A 54 -2.30 -2.14 1.66
C ILE A 54 -1.20 -2.87 2.42
N THR A 55 -0.19 -2.12 2.87
CA THR A 55 0.96 -2.69 3.58
C THR A 55 0.59 -3.39 4.89
N THR A 56 1.42 -4.35 5.29
CA THR A 56 1.36 -5.00 6.61
C THR A 56 1.58 -4.00 7.76
N GLU A 57 2.36 -2.95 7.54
CA GLU A 57 2.55 -1.88 8.53
C GLU A 57 1.25 -1.13 8.87
N MET A 58 0.39 -0.89 7.88
CA MET A 58 -0.93 -0.31 8.13
C MET A 58 -1.80 -1.23 8.99
N CYS A 59 -1.69 -2.55 8.79
CA CYS A 59 -2.37 -3.53 9.64
C CYS A 59 -1.90 -3.41 11.10
N GLY A 60 -0.57 -3.35 11.34
CA GLY A 60 -0.03 -3.09 12.68
C GLY A 60 -0.55 -1.78 13.27
N TRP A 61 -0.48 -0.70 12.49
CA TRP A 61 -0.99 0.62 12.90
C TRP A 61 -2.48 0.57 13.28
N TYR A 62 -3.31 -0.13 12.50
CA TYR A 62 -4.75 -0.28 12.75
C TYR A 62 -5.02 -0.91 14.12
N TYR A 63 -4.31 -1.99 14.45
CA TYR A 63 -4.44 -2.65 15.75
C TYR A 63 -3.93 -1.77 16.90
N ASP A 64 -2.78 -1.10 16.72
CA ASP A 64 -2.22 -0.19 17.72
C ASP A 64 -3.13 1.02 18.01
N HIS A 65 -3.97 1.41 17.05
CA HIS A 65 -4.89 2.55 17.16
C HIS A 65 -6.34 2.15 17.41
N GLY A 66 -6.58 0.93 17.92
CA GLY A 66 -7.91 0.49 18.36
C GLY A 66 -8.90 0.32 17.21
N GLY A 67 -8.42 -0.14 16.06
CA GLY A 67 -9.24 -0.41 14.89
C GLY A 67 -9.69 0.84 14.12
N ARG A 68 -8.96 1.94 14.27
CA ARG A 68 -9.22 3.18 13.53
C ARG A 68 -8.47 3.14 12.20
N ILE A 69 -9.04 3.78 11.19
CA ILE A 69 -8.38 4.00 9.90
C ILE A 69 -7.94 5.47 9.84
N PRO A 70 -6.68 5.76 9.48
CA PRO A 70 -6.18 7.12 9.42
C PRO A 70 -6.79 7.85 8.21
N ILE A 71 -7.25 9.09 8.41
CA ILE A 71 -7.92 9.90 7.37
C ILE A 71 -7.10 10.04 6.08
N ARG A 72 -5.76 10.06 6.19
CA ARG A 72 -4.88 10.15 5.02
C ARG A 72 -4.96 8.93 4.10
N LEU A 73 -5.21 7.74 4.65
CA LEU A 73 -5.40 6.53 3.84
C LEU A 73 -6.70 6.64 3.04
N THR A 74 -7.78 7.07 3.70
CA THR A 74 -9.07 7.34 3.04
C THR A 74 -8.93 8.35 1.89
N ASN A 75 -8.18 9.44 2.10
CA ASN A 75 -7.91 10.44 1.07
C ASN A 75 -7.02 9.93 -0.09
N ARG A 76 -6.23 8.86 0.12
CA ARG A 76 -5.46 8.22 -0.96
C ARG A 76 -6.39 7.39 -1.86
N PHE A 77 -7.41 6.72 -1.31
CA PHE A 77 -8.37 5.96 -2.11
C PHE A 77 -9.18 6.83 -3.07
N GLN A 78 -9.66 7.99 -2.61
CA GLN A 78 -10.38 8.96 -3.46
C GLN A 78 -9.55 9.46 -4.66
N ARG A 79 -8.22 9.39 -4.59
CA ARG A 79 -7.32 9.77 -5.69
C ARG A 79 -6.98 8.60 -6.63
N LEU A 80 -7.10 7.36 -6.16
CA LEU A 80 -6.81 6.16 -6.95
C LEU A 80 -8.01 5.71 -7.79
N PHE A 81 -9.22 6.09 -7.40
CA PHE A 81 -10.47 5.78 -8.10
C PHE A 81 -11.27 7.08 -8.31
N PRO A 82 -10.93 7.88 -9.35
CA PRO A 82 -11.74 9.04 -9.74
C PRO A 82 -13.07 8.64 -10.36
#